data_AF-A0A956MFK0-F1
#
_entry.id   AF-A0A956MFK0-F1
#
_cell.length_a   1.000
_cell.length_b   1.000
_cell.length_c   1.000
_cell.angle_alpha   90.00
_cell.angle_beta   90.00
_cell.angle_gamma   90.00
#
_symmetry.space_group_name_H-M   'P 1'
#
loop_
_entity.id
_entity.type
_entity.pdbx_description
1 polymer ?
#
loop_
_entity_poly.entity_id
_entity_poly.type
_entity_poly.pdbx_seq_one_letter_code
_entity_poly.pdbx_strand_id
1 'polypeptide(L)' 'DAFFPFRDGVDAAAAAGVSAIVEPGGSVRDEEVIAAANEHGIAMVFTGRRLFRH' A
#
# COMPACT_ATOMS: atom_id res chain seq x y z
N ASP A 1 5.61 2.01 7.03
CA ASP A 1 6.71 1.46 7.89
C ASP A 1 6.84 -0.05 7.72
N ALA A 2 5.70 -0.75 7.75
CA ALA A 2 5.50 -2.10 7.25
C ALA A 2 4.69 -2.06 5.93
N PHE A 3 4.53 -3.23 5.30
CA PHE A 3 3.72 -3.40 4.10
C PHE A 3 2.23 -3.54 4.44
N PHE A 4 1.34 -3.35 3.46
CA PHE A 4 -0.08 -3.63 3.55
C PHE A 4 -0.34 -5.14 3.42
N PRO A 5 -0.94 -5.79 4.45
CA PRO A 5 -1.25 -7.21 4.37
C PRO A 5 -2.48 -7.49 3.49
N PHE A 6 -3.38 -6.51 3.33
CA PHE A 6 -4.64 -6.62 2.59
C PHE A 6 -4.99 -5.28 1.92
N ARG A 7 -5.92 -5.30 0.96
CA ARG A 7 -6.38 -4.11 0.22
C ARG A 7 -7.17 -3.11 1.05
N ASP A 8 -7.73 -3.52 2.19
CA ASP A 8 -8.57 -2.70 3.07
C ASP A 8 -7.88 -1.39 3.50
N GLY A 9 -6.57 -1.44 3.76
CA GLY A 9 -5.77 -0.25 4.05
C GLY A 9 -5.67 0.72 2.88
N VAL A 10 -5.62 0.23 1.64
CA VAL A 10 -5.61 1.06 0.43
C VAL A 10 -6.98 1.66 0.18
N ASP A 11 -8.06 0.89 0.34
CA ASP A 11 -9.44 1.37 0.19
C ASP A 11 -9.75 2.47 1.23
N ALA A 12 -9.28 2.31 2.48
CA ALA A 12 -9.38 3.33 3.51
C ALA A 12 -8.57 4.60 3.18
N ALA A 13 -7.36 4.45 2.65
CA ALA A 13 -6.54 5.57 2.20
C ALA A 13 -7.19 6.33 1.03
N ALA A 14 -7.79 5.62 0.08
CA ALA A 14 -8.54 6.20 -1.02
C ALA A 14 -9.74 7.02 -0.52
N ALA A 15 -10.52 6.46 0.42
CA ALA A 15 -11.64 7.17 1.05
C ALA A 15 -11.20 8.45 1.80
N ALA A 16 -9.97 8.48 2.30
CA ALA A 16 -9.36 9.65 2.94
C ALA A 16 -8.77 10.67 1.94
N GLY A 17 -8.81 10.39 0.62
CA GLY A 17 -8.29 11.28 -0.43
C GLY A 17 -6.77 11.20 -0.63
N VAL A 18 -6.15 10.08 -0.27
CA VAL A 18 -4.72 9.87 -0.49
C VAL A 18 -4.43 9.73 -1.98
N SER A 19 -3.41 10.44 -2.48
CA SER A 19 -2.98 10.38 -3.88
C SER A 19 -1.78 9.46 -4.12
N ALA A 20 -1.02 9.11 -3.08
CA ALA A 20 0.15 8.25 -3.18
C ALA A 20 0.43 7.46 -1.90
N ILE A 21 0.92 6.24 -2.05
CA ILE A 21 1.31 5.31 -0.97
C ILE A 21 2.76 4.88 -1.18
N VAL A 22 3.55 4.89 -0.10
CA VAL A 22 4.94 4.42 -0.10
C VAL A 22 5.11 3.36 0.98
N GLU A 23 5.53 2.17 0.59
CA GLU A 23 5.66 1.03 1.50
C GLU A 23 6.84 0.11 1.14
N PRO A 24 7.25 -0.83 2.01
CA PRO A 24 8.34 -1.77 1.70
C PRO A 24 8.02 -2.76 0.59
N GLY A 25 6.75 -3.17 0.46
CA GLY A 25 6.35 -4.36 -0.32
C GLY A 25 6.83 -5.68 0.31
N GLY A 26 6.56 -6.78 -0.37
CA GLY A 26 6.93 -8.14 0.06
C GLY A 26 5.80 -8.92 0.74
N SER A 27 4.55 -8.47 0.61
CA SER A 27 3.38 -9.27 1.00
C SER A 27 3.13 -10.37 -0.02
N VAL A 28 2.64 -11.52 0.43
CA VAL A 28 2.10 -12.56 -0.47
C VAL A 28 0.90 -12.02 -1.27
N ARG A 29 0.25 -10.95 -0.78
CA ARG A 29 -0.93 -10.32 -1.37
C ARG A 29 -0.64 -8.98 -2.03
N ASP A 30 0.61 -8.67 -2.36
CA ASP A 30 0.96 -7.40 -3.01
C ASP A 30 0.14 -7.18 -4.30
N GLU A 31 -0.17 -8.22 -5.07
CA GLU A 31 -1.00 -8.10 -6.29
C GLU A 31 -2.40 -7.53 -6.00
N GLU A 32 -3.04 -7.94 -4.90
CA GLU A 32 -4.37 -7.45 -4.50
C GLU A 32 -4.31 -5.98 -4.07
N VAL A 33 -3.24 -5.61 -3.36
CA VAL A 33 -2.99 -4.25 -2.86
C VAL A 33 -2.68 -3.30 -4.03
N ILE A 34 -1.85 -3.73 -4.98
CA ILE A 34 -1.53 -2.98 -6.19
C ILE A 34 -2.78 -2.79 -7.06
N ALA A 35 -3.59 -3.83 -7.22
CA ALA A 35 -4.85 -3.73 -7.96
C ALA A 35 -5.78 -2.67 -7.35
N ALA A 36 -5.95 -2.65 -6.02
CA ALA A 36 -6.72 -1.63 -5.33
C ALA A 36 -6.14 -0.22 -5.54
N ALA A 37 -4.81 -0.06 -5.45
CA ALA A 37 -4.19 1.24 -5.70
C ALA A 37 -4.45 1.73 -7.13
N ASN A 38 -4.38 0.84 -8.14
CA ASN A 38 -4.68 1.17 -9.52
C ASN A 38 -6.16 1.50 -9.74
N GLU A 39 -7.09 0.78 -9.10
CA GLU A 39 -8.53 1.06 -9.15
C GLU A 39 -8.86 2.47 -8.66
N HIS A 40 -8.17 2.93 -7.60
CA HIS A 40 -8.36 4.26 -7.02
C HIS A 40 -7.46 5.34 -7.64
N GLY A 41 -6.63 5.01 -8.62
CA GLY A 41 -5.69 5.95 -9.24
C GLY A 41 -4.59 6.46 -8.30
N ILE A 42 -4.22 5.67 -7.29
CA ILE A 42 -3.21 5.99 -6.28
C ILE A 42 -1.84 5.53 -6.78
N ALA A 43 -0.87 6.44 -6.76
CA ALA A 43 0.52 6.08 -7.05
C ALA A 43 1.11 5.25 -5.90
N MET A 44 1.51 4.00 -6.17
CA MET A 44 2.12 3.12 -5.17
C MET A 44 3.60 2.89 -5.45
N VAL A 45 4.45 3.06 -4.44
CA VAL A 45 5.91 2.92 -4.57
C VAL A 45 6.45 1.95 -3.52
N PHE A 46 7.23 0.97 -3.99
CA PHE A 46 7.90 0.00 -3.14
C PHE A 46 9.35 0.41 -2.83
N THR A 47 9.70 0.47 -1.55
CA THR A 47 11.04 0.85 -1.08
C THR A 47 11.95 -0.36 -0.87
N GLY A 48 11.40 -1.57 -0.75
CA GLY A 48 12.14 -2.79 -0.42
C GLY A 48 12.79 -2.79 0.97
N ARG A 49 12.46 -1.80 1.83
CA ARG A 49 13.08 -1.64 3.16
C ARG A 49 12.02 -1.39 4.22
N ARG A 50 11.93 -2.31 5.18
CA ARG A 50 11.07 -2.17 6.36
C ARG A 50 11.79 -1.40 7.46
N LEU A 51 11.17 -0.33 7.94
CA LEU A 51 11.68 0.47 9.06
C LEU A 51 10.73 0.30 10.25
N PHE A 52 10.90 -0.80 10.98
CA PHE A 52 10.07 -1.10 12.15
C PHE A 52 10.69 -0.53 13.43
N ARG A 53 9.88 0.14 14.24
CA ARG A 53 10.24 0.65 15.56
C ARG A 53 9.08 0.37 16.51
N HIS A 54 9.39 -0.19 17.68
CA HIS A 54 8.42 -0.43 18.76
C HIS A 54 8.12 0.87 19.51
#